data_AF-A0A2K0XJA6-F1
#
_entry.id   AF-A0A2K0XJA6-F1
#
_cell.length_a   1.000
_cell.length_b   1.000
_cell.length_c   1.000
_cell.angle_alpha   90.00
_cell.angle_beta   90.00
_cell.angle_gamma   90.00
#
_symmetry.space_group_name_H-M   'P 1'
#
loop_
_entity.id
_entity.type
_entity.pdbx_description
1 polymer ?
#
loop_
_entity_poly.entity_id
_entity_poly.type
_entity_poly.pdbx_seq_one_letter_code
_entity_poly.pdbx_strand_id
1 'polypeptide(L)'
;MKNKYILSALLLLGTTTIGAQETYENTKLIDNDLNGTARYVGMGGALDALGADISVIGSNPAGLGLMTKSRAEVSFGFVSQPGVSAFQQGNPTNASFDQVGFVYVMRNPRGDNSGLNFAVNYHKSRNFDYILSAVGDLKNASQNTLSFLKAIYGRRAEDGTSIFYLETTKNGMIRGTHPFTSQLDNLYYNNLMVDHNNAVSYSTATGYDMQRAHTGYIGTYDVSVSGAISPRFYLGGTIGFHDVHYTGTGEYVEDLVDISNKPLTALMVHDEKTITGMGGDFKLGAIFLPIENSPFRIGLSVASPTLYRLTINTRAYMRHNLRASQSMQNGYLGGTTNESYSFKIDTPWNFGISLGHTVGNYLALGASYNYADYGSMNTRVNEGGGYDWYTDSYYENSSDDTNMNEHTKQTLKGVSTIKLGAEFRPVTNLALRAGYNYISPMYQTNAFKDGTVDSYGSNYSTATDYVNWDSTNRFTLGVGYQMKNFNIDMAYQYSAQNGDFHPFMDTYGDYYYINTATKSLQMDKIDNYANPVKVSNKRHQLLLTLGYRF
;
A
#
# COMPACT_ATOMS: atom_id res chain seq x y z
N MET A 1 14.23 15.25 47.53
CA MET A 1 13.22 15.53 46.47
C MET A 1 13.94 15.80 45.16
N LYS A 2 13.81 14.91 44.17
CA LYS A 2 13.61 15.22 42.75
C LYS A 2 13.62 13.90 41.98
N ASN A 3 12.41 13.44 41.67
CA ASN A 3 12.17 12.28 40.82
C ASN A 3 12.44 12.65 39.36
N LYS A 4 13.15 11.75 38.69
CA LYS A 4 12.91 11.19 37.35
C LYS A 4 12.44 12.15 36.24
N TYR A 5 13.33 12.36 35.27
CA TYR A 5 12.99 12.34 33.85
C TYR A 5 14.02 11.47 33.13
N ILE A 6 13.64 10.24 32.81
CA ILE A 6 14.29 9.43 31.77
C ILE A 6 13.21 9.29 30.70
N LEU A 7 13.32 10.06 29.62
CA LEU A 7 12.55 9.82 28.40
C LEU A 7 13.24 10.51 27.23
N SER A 8 14.30 9.88 26.72
CA SER A 8 14.88 10.20 25.41
C SER A 8 15.94 9.15 25.09
N ALA A 9 15.48 7.99 24.64
CA ALA A 9 16.31 6.98 24.00
C ALA A 9 15.42 6.08 23.15
N LEU A 10 15.12 6.53 21.92
CA LEU A 10 14.70 5.69 20.80
C LEU A 10 14.70 6.55 19.53
N LEU A 11 15.91 6.87 19.06
CA LEU A 11 16.22 7.30 17.69
C LEU A 11 17.72 7.08 17.48
N LEU A 12 18.15 5.83 17.65
CA LEU A 12 19.42 5.36 17.10
C LEU A 12 19.10 4.90 15.68
N LEU A 13 19.13 5.85 14.75
CA LEU A 13 19.13 5.61 13.32
C LEU A 13 20.42 4.86 13.00
N GLY A 14 20.29 3.55 12.73
CA GLY A 14 21.33 2.81 12.06
C GLY A 14 21.55 3.41 10.68
N THR A 15 22.80 3.55 10.28
CA THR A 15 23.19 3.95 8.93
C THR A 15 22.61 2.95 7.93
N THR A 16 21.47 3.27 7.32
CA THR A 16 20.92 2.53 6.20
C THR A 16 21.33 3.18 4.90
N THR A 17 21.52 2.36 3.87
CA THR A 17 21.79 2.83 2.52
C THR A 17 20.66 3.75 2.02
N ILE A 18 21.05 4.60 1.07
CA ILE A 18 20.26 5.67 0.48
C ILE A 18 19.27 5.07 -0.53
N GLY A 19 17.99 5.44 -0.47
CA GLY A 19 17.04 5.06 -1.51
C GLY A 19 15.68 5.78 -1.45
N ALA A 20 14.96 5.62 -2.55
CA ALA A 20 13.54 5.94 -2.74
C ALA A 20 12.82 4.67 -3.19
N GLN A 21 11.49 4.67 -3.16
CA GLN A 21 10.71 3.48 -3.46
C GLN A 21 9.76 3.69 -4.64
N GLU A 22 9.53 2.63 -5.40
CA GLU A 22 8.75 2.63 -6.64
C GLU A 22 7.25 2.88 -6.38
N THR A 23 6.59 3.59 -7.30
CA THR A 23 5.19 4.03 -7.21
C THR A 23 4.23 2.90 -6.80
N TYR A 24 4.26 1.74 -7.47
CA TYR A 24 3.33 0.64 -7.15
C TYR A 24 3.59 0.05 -5.77
N GLU A 25 4.85 -0.05 -5.32
CA GLU A 25 5.13 -0.49 -3.95
C GLU A 25 4.64 0.56 -2.92
N ASN A 26 4.80 1.86 -3.21
CA ASN A 26 4.28 2.92 -2.36
C ASN A 26 2.75 2.87 -2.24
N THR A 27 2.03 2.60 -3.33
CA THR A 27 0.56 2.52 -3.32
C THR A 27 0.03 1.49 -2.33
N LYS A 28 0.81 0.46 -2.02
CA LYS A 28 0.43 -0.56 -1.03
C LYS A 28 0.35 0.01 0.38
N LEU A 29 1.09 1.07 0.73
CA LEU A 29 1.23 1.57 2.11
C LEU A 29 0.31 2.75 2.47
N ILE A 30 -0.34 3.35 1.47
CA ILE A 30 -0.91 4.70 1.58
C ILE A 30 -2.44 4.74 1.46
N ASP A 31 -3.05 3.59 1.20
CA ASP A 31 -4.49 3.45 1.08
C ASP A 31 -5.09 3.02 2.43
N ASN A 32 -6.28 3.51 2.77
CA ASN A 32 -6.92 3.27 4.06
C ASN A 32 -8.07 2.27 3.93
N ASP A 33 -8.08 1.27 4.81
CA ASP A 33 -9.18 0.33 4.87
C ASP A 33 -10.39 0.92 5.60
N LEU A 34 -11.59 0.43 5.26
CA LEU A 34 -12.75 0.61 6.11
C LEU A 34 -12.59 -0.30 7.34
N ASN A 35 -11.94 0.23 8.37
CA ASN A 35 -11.76 -0.45 9.65
C ASN A 35 -12.13 0.46 10.83
N GLY A 36 -12.50 -0.14 11.95
CA GLY A 36 -12.96 0.56 13.14
C GLY A 36 -13.91 -0.29 13.98
N THR A 37 -14.82 0.36 14.70
CA THR A 37 -15.86 -0.33 15.45
C THR A 37 -16.83 -1.00 14.48
N ALA A 38 -17.47 -2.07 14.92
CA ALA A 38 -18.53 -2.72 14.18
C ALA A 38 -19.67 -1.74 13.85
N ARG A 39 -19.94 -0.76 14.71
CA ARG A 39 -20.90 0.31 14.40
C ARG A 39 -20.45 1.19 13.24
N TYR A 40 -19.19 1.64 13.23
CA TYR A 40 -18.61 2.44 12.15
C TYR A 40 -18.58 1.66 10.83
N VAL A 41 -18.09 0.41 10.84
CA VAL A 41 -18.04 -0.45 9.65
C VAL A 41 -19.45 -0.78 9.14
N GLY A 42 -20.40 -1.11 10.03
CA GLY A 42 -21.80 -1.40 9.67
C GLY A 42 -22.53 -0.23 9.01
N MET A 43 -22.02 1.00 9.16
CA MET A 43 -22.49 2.22 8.49
C MET A 43 -21.72 2.56 7.21
N GLY A 44 -20.80 1.69 6.76
CA GLY A 44 -19.95 1.96 5.60
C GLY A 44 -18.90 3.05 5.86
N GLY A 45 -18.66 3.39 7.14
CA GLY A 45 -17.86 4.54 7.57
C GLY A 45 -18.58 5.88 7.45
N ALA A 46 -19.89 5.91 7.16
CA ALA A 46 -20.68 7.13 6.98
C ALA A 46 -21.13 7.76 8.32
N LEU A 47 -20.20 7.89 9.28
CA LEU A 47 -20.44 8.53 10.58
C LEU A 47 -19.77 9.91 10.71
N ASP A 48 -19.15 10.43 9.66
CA ASP A 48 -18.31 11.64 9.74
C ASP A 48 -19.07 12.88 10.26
N ALA A 49 -20.33 13.09 9.85
CA ALA A 49 -21.19 14.16 10.37
C ALA A 49 -22.10 13.71 11.53
N LEU A 50 -22.45 12.42 11.60
CA LEU A 50 -23.29 11.86 12.67
C LEU A 50 -22.54 11.76 14.00
N GLY A 51 -21.24 11.46 13.93
CA GLY A 51 -20.32 11.31 15.04
C GLY A 51 -20.73 10.25 16.06
N ALA A 52 -20.38 10.54 17.31
CA ALA A 52 -20.73 9.74 18.48
C ALA A 52 -20.26 8.27 18.43
N ASP A 53 -19.11 8.03 17.81
CA ASP A 53 -18.41 6.74 17.72
C ASP A 53 -16.91 7.02 17.76
N ILE A 54 -16.11 6.19 18.43
CA ILE A 54 -14.68 6.49 18.59
C ILE A 54 -13.92 6.42 17.27
N SER A 55 -14.34 5.61 16.30
CA SER A 55 -13.65 5.50 15.00
C SER A 55 -13.68 6.77 14.16
N VAL A 56 -14.57 7.73 14.45
CA VAL A 56 -14.58 9.03 13.73
C VAL A 56 -13.35 9.88 14.02
N ILE A 57 -12.55 9.50 15.03
CA ILE A 57 -11.25 10.12 15.33
C ILE A 57 -10.31 10.15 14.12
N GLY A 58 -10.38 9.12 13.27
CA GLY A 58 -9.56 8.96 12.07
C GLY A 58 -10.11 9.65 10.83
N SER A 59 -11.36 10.13 10.85
CA SER A 59 -12.04 10.68 9.68
C SER A 59 -12.54 12.12 9.85
N ASN A 60 -13.33 12.39 10.88
CA ASN A 60 -13.74 13.73 11.29
C ASN A 60 -13.73 13.84 12.83
N PRO A 61 -12.61 14.33 13.41
CA PRO A 61 -12.44 14.42 14.86
C PRO A 61 -13.53 15.22 15.59
N ALA A 62 -14.20 16.17 14.94
CA ALA A 62 -15.32 16.90 15.54
C ALA A 62 -16.50 15.99 15.91
N GLY A 63 -16.64 14.83 15.25
CA GLY A 63 -17.64 13.82 15.55
C GLY A 63 -17.55 13.25 16.96
N LEU A 64 -16.36 13.28 17.57
CA LEU A 64 -16.16 12.89 18.97
C LEU A 64 -16.84 13.88 19.92
N GLY A 65 -16.93 15.17 19.58
CA GLY A 65 -17.58 16.20 20.40
C GLY A 65 -19.09 15.96 20.61
N LEU A 66 -19.71 15.16 19.73
CA LEU A 66 -21.10 14.72 19.85
C LEU A 66 -21.30 13.61 20.91
N MET A 67 -20.23 12.99 21.43
CA MET A 67 -20.33 11.96 22.47
C MET A 67 -20.73 12.56 23.82
N THR A 68 -21.89 12.17 24.35
CA THR A 68 -22.43 12.69 25.61
C THR A 68 -21.98 11.95 26.87
N LYS A 69 -21.41 10.75 26.72
CA LYS A 69 -20.94 9.91 27.82
C LYS A 69 -19.59 9.32 27.47
N SER A 70 -18.77 9.09 28.50
CA SER A 70 -17.46 8.47 28.34
C SER A 70 -17.63 7.01 27.92
N ARG A 71 -16.69 6.51 27.11
CA ARG A 71 -16.75 5.15 26.57
C ARG A 71 -15.38 4.51 26.50
N ALA A 72 -15.35 3.19 26.65
CA ALA A 72 -14.24 2.34 26.26
C ALA A 72 -14.78 1.28 25.30
N GLU A 73 -14.12 1.07 24.17
CA GLU A 73 -14.55 0.13 23.12
C GLU A 73 -13.35 -0.69 22.65
N VAL A 74 -13.56 -1.98 22.41
CA VAL A 74 -12.57 -2.90 21.85
C VAL A 74 -13.21 -3.68 20.70
N SER A 75 -12.49 -3.83 19.59
CA SER A 75 -12.96 -4.47 18.37
C SER A 75 -11.96 -5.50 17.88
N PHE A 76 -12.47 -6.67 17.51
CA PHE A 76 -11.72 -7.77 16.94
C PHE A 76 -12.59 -8.51 15.93
N GLY A 77 -11.98 -9.31 15.08
CA GLY A 77 -12.67 -9.88 13.94
C GLY A 77 -11.89 -10.95 13.21
N PHE A 78 -12.41 -11.32 12.04
CA PHE A 78 -11.77 -12.21 11.09
C PHE A 78 -11.86 -11.61 9.70
N VAL A 79 -10.78 -11.71 8.95
CA VAL A 79 -10.71 -11.36 7.53
C VAL A 79 -10.52 -12.64 6.74
N SER A 80 -11.24 -12.78 5.62
CA SER A 80 -11.18 -13.98 4.78
C SER A 80 -11.24 -13.66 3.29
N GLN A 81 -10.54 -14.45 2.47
CA GLN A 81 -10.61 -14.48 1.00
C GLN A 81 -11.04 -15.88 0.53
N PRO A 82 -12.36 -16.16 0.46
CA PRO A 82 -12.87 -17.46 0.05
C PRO A 82 -12.45 -17.82 -1.38
N GLY A 83 -12.10 -19.09 -1.60
CA GLY A 83 -11.70 -19.61 -2.91
C GLY A 83 -10.24 -19.36 -3.27
N VAL A 84 -9.45 -18.76 -2.37
CA VAL A 84 -8.01 -18.60 -2.51
C VAL A 84 -7.28 -19.64 -1.66
N SER A 85 -6.23 -20.27 -2.20
CA SER A 85 -5.39 -21.22 -1.48
C SER A 85 -4.35 -20.51 -0.62
N ALA A 86 -3.98 -21.10 0.52
CA ALA A 86 -2.87 -20.62 1.31
C ALA A 86 -1.56 -20.70 0.52
N PHE A 87 -0.69 -19.71 0.70
CA PHE A 87 0.60 -19.62 0.02
C PHE A 87 1.65 -19.06 0.97
N GLN A 88 2.73 -19.82 1.18
CA GLN A 88 3.84 -19.44 2.08
C GLN A 88 3.32 -18.97 3.46
N GLN A 89 3.62 -17.73 3.84
CA GLN A 89 3.21 -17.10 5.10
C GLN A 89 1.77 -16.54 5.05
N GLY A 90 1.14 -16.51 3.87
CA GLY A 90 -0.23 -16.02 3.68
C GLY A 90 -1.27 -17.10 3.94
N ASN A 91 -2.24 -16.78 4.82
CA ASN A 91 -3.42 -17.59 5.05
C ASN A 91 -4.67 -16.88 4.49
N PRO A 92 -5.60 -17.59 3.81
CA PRO A 92 -6.83 -16.99 3.31
C PRO A 92 -7.78 -16.52 4.42
N THR A 93 -7.61 -16.96 5.67
CA THR A 93 -8.44 -16.53 6.81
C THR A 93 -7.57 -16.19 8.01
N ASN A 94 -7.65 -14.95 8.48
CA ASN A 94 -6.84 -14.43 9.59
C ASN A 94 -7.73 -13.79 10.65
N ALA A 95 -7.39 -14.00 11.92
CA ALA A 95 -7.95 -13.23 13.02
C ALA A 95 -7.36 -11.81 13.02
N SER A 96 -8.15 -10.82 13.40
CA SER A 96 -7.73 -9.43 13.46
C SER A 96 -8.09 -8.82 14.81
N PHE A 97 -7.12 -8.15 15.42
CA PHE A 97 -7.39 -7.14 16.43
C PHE A 97 -7.47 -5.80 15.71
N ASP A 98 -8.64 -5.16 15.75
CA ASP A 98 -8.96 -4.04 14.85
C ASP A 98 -8.90 -2.70 15.56
N GLN A 99 -9.33 -2.62 16.82
CA GLN A 99 -9.39 -1.35 17.53
C GLN A 99 -9.45 -1.53 19.06
N VAL A 100 -8.84 -0.60 19.78
CA VAL A 100 -9.15 -0.34 21.19
C VAL A 100 -9.04 1.14 21.46
N GLY A 101 -10.00 1.70 22.18
CA GLY A 101 -9.88 3.09 22.55
C GLY A 101 -10.85 3.53 23.63
N PHE A 102 -10.63 4.76 24.05
CA PHE A 102 -11.29 5.37 25.18
C PHE A 102 -11.59 6.84 24.87
N VAL A 103 -12.79 7.29 25.25
CA VAL A 103 -13.21 8.68 25.18
C VAL A 103 -13.67 9.13 26.55
N TYR A 104 -13.08 10.21 27.05
CA TYR A 104 -13.49 10.91 28.26
C TYR A 104 -14.23 12.19 27.91
N VAL A 105 -15.45 12.32 28.44
CA VAL A 105 -16.34 13.44 28.16
C VAL A 105 -16.32 14.42 29.33
N MET A 106 -15.83 15.64 29.11
CA MET A 106 -15.80 16.72 30.09
C MET A 106 -16.89 17.74 29.76
N ARG A 107 -17.95 17.75 30.55
CA ARG A 107 -19.08 18.67 30.35
C ARG A 107 -18.87 19.98 31.11
N ASN A 108 -19.25 21.10 30.50
CA ASN A 108 -19.24 22.39 31.17
C ASN A 108 -20.30 22.39 32.30
N PRO A 109 -19.93 22.71 33.56
CA PRO A 109 -20.88 22.80 34.67
C PRO A 109 -21.99 23.85 34.46
N ARG A 110 -21.81 24.80 33.54
CA ARG A 110 -22.77 25.88 33.25
C ARG A 110 -24.00 25.45 32.45
N GLY A 111 -24.05 24.21 31.94
CA GLY A 111 -25.26 23.65 31.30
C GLY A 111 -25.57 24.19 29.90
N ASP A 112 -24.64 24.90 29.26
CA ASP A 112 -24.78 25.51 27.92
C ASP A 112 -24.50 24.54 26.76
N ASN A 113 -24.50 23.22 27.03
CA ASN A 113 -24.12 22.14 26.11
C ASN A 113 -22.69 22.22 25.53
N SER A 114 -21.85 23.15 26.01
CA SER A 114 -20.43 23.17 25.69
C SER A 114 -19.66 22.13 26.52
N GLY A 115 -18.55 21.65 25.97
CA GLY A 115 -17.74 20.62 26.61
C GLY A 115 -16.58 20.19 25.74
N LEU A 116 -15.58 19.59 26.38
CA LEU A 116 -14.40 19.04 25.74
C LEU A 116 -14.40 17.52 25.92
N ASN A 117 -14.01 16.81 24.88
CA ASN A 117 -13.85 15.38 24.87
C ASN A 117 -12.39 15.09 24.53
N PHE A 118 -11.78 14.23 25.34
CA PHE A 118 -10.44 13.72 25.12
C PHE A 118 -10.54 12.26 24.71
N ALA A 119 -9.85 11.86 23.66
CA ALA A 119 -9.86 10.48 23.19
C ALA A 119 -8.46 9.97 22.91
N VAL A 120 -8.25 8.69 23.20
CA VAL A 120 -7.08 7.92 22.78
C VAL A 120 -7.59 6.66 22.11
N ASN A 121 -7.03 6.35 20.95
CA ASN A 121 -7.47 5.22 20.15
C ASN A 121 -6.28 4.55 19.47
N TYR A 122 -6.20 3.23 19.57
CA TYR A 122 -5.43 2.43 18.62
C TYR A 122 -6.40 1.80 17.63
N HIS A 123 -6.10 1.88 16.34
CA HIS A 123 -6.81 1.10 15.34
C HIS A 123 -5.87 0.62 14.24
N LYS A 124 -6.23 -0.49 13.60
CA LYS A 124 -5.57 -0.98 12.40
C LYS A 124 -6.11 -0.21 11.18
N SER A 125 -5.39 0.80 10.72
CA SER A 125 -5.77 1.62 9.55
C SER A 125 -5.64 0.87 8.24
N ARG A 126 -4.75 -0.13 8.19
CA ARG A 126 -4.60 -1.04 7.05
C ARG A 126 -4.30 -2.47 7.49
N ASN A 127 -4.97 -3.43 6.87
CA ASN A 127 -4.62 -4.85 6.95
C ASN A 127 -4.00 -5.28 5.62
N PHE A 128 -2.77 -5.80 5.65
CA PHE A 128 -2.08 -6.25 4.44
C PHE A 128 -2.42 -7.69 4.05
N ASP A 129 -3.14 -8.44 4.89
CA ASP A 129 -3.49 -9.84 4.62
C ASP A 129 -4.21 -9.98 3.27
N TYR A 130 -3.49 -10.51 2.29
CA TYR A 130 -3.96 -10.64 0.93
C TYR A 130 -3.15 -11.72 0.19
N ILE A 131 -3.84 -12.59 -0.54
CA ILE A 131 -3.24 -13.55 -1.46
C ILE A 131 -3.74 -13.27 -2.88
N LEU A 132 -2.81 -13.27 -3.83
CA LEU A 132 -3.02 -13.16 -5.27
C LEU A 132 -2.50 -14.41 -5.96
N SER A 133 -3.25 -14.88 -6.95
CA SER A 133 -2.75 -15.83 -7.94
C SER A 133 -3.15 -15.35 -9.34
N ALA A 134 -2.22 -15.43 -10.27
CA ALA A 134 -2.44 -15.10 -11.68
C ALA A 134 -1.67 -16.09 -12.55
N VAL A 135 -2.34 -16.67 -13.54
CA VAL A 135 -1.74 -17.61 -14.50
C VAL A 135 -2.09 -17.13 -15.90
N GLY A 136 -1.13 -17.09 -16.80
CA GLY A 136 -1.31 -16.55 -18.14
C GLY A 136 -0.36 -17.12 -19.19
N ASP A 137 -0.72 -16.93 -20.45
CA ASP A 137 0.10 -17.24 -21.63
C ASP A 137 0.99 -16.03 -21.96
N LEU A 138 2.26 -16.28 -22.27
CA LEU A 138 3.22 -15.22 -22.62
C LEU A 138 3.47 -15.09 -24.12
N LYS A 139 3.09 -16.07 -24.97
CA LYS A 139 3.25 -15.99 -26.44
C LYS A 139 4.63 -15.46 -26.91
N ASN A 140 5.71 -15.95 -26.31
CA ASN A 140 7.10 -15.53 -26.52
C ASN A 140 7.52 -14.21 -25.85
N ALA A 141 6.71 -13.63 -24.96
CA ALA A 141 7.18 -12.65 -24.00
C ALA A 141 7.89 -13.35 -22.81
N SER A 142 8.76 -12.64 -22.10
CA SER A 142 9.39 -13.12 -20.87
C SER A 142 10.03 -11.97 -20.10
N GLN A 143 10.11 -12.12 -18.78
CA GLN A 143 10.93 -11.25 -17.93
C GLN A 143 12.41 -11.29 -18.34
N ASN A 144 12.92 -12.44 -18.82
CA ASN A 144 14.28 -12.53 -19.33
C ASN A 144 14.50 -11.65 -20.58
N THR A 145 13.51 -11.63 -21.47
CA THR A 145 13.53 -10.77 -22.67
C THR A 145 13.50 -9.29 -22.27
N LEU A 146 12.72 -8.91 -21.24
CA LEU A 146 12.74 -7.57 -20.67
C LEU A 146 14.12 -7.19 -20.15
N SER A 147 14.77 -8.05 -19.36
CA SER A 147 16.14 -7.80 -18.87
C SER A 147 17.13 -7.66 -20.02
N PHE A 148 17.02 -8.46 -21.09
CA PHE A 148 17.84 -8.31 -22.30
C PHE A 148 17.66 -6.96 -22.98
N LEU A 149 16.42 -6.52 -23.17
CA LEU A 149 16.13 -5.22 -23.78
C LEU A 149 16.69 -4.06 -22.96
N LYS A 150 16.65 -4.15 -21.62
CA LYS A 150 17.31 -3.17 -20.74
C LYS A 150 18.83 -3.19 -20.88
N ALA A 151 19.45 -4.36 -21.06
CA ALA A 151 20.90 -4.48 -21.22
C ALA A 151 21.42 -3.83 -22.50
N ILE A 152 20.61 -3.76 -23.57
CA ILE A 152 20.98 -3.12 -24.83
C ILE A 152 20.41 -1.70 -24.99
N TYR A 153 19.75 -1.17 -23.96
CA TYR A 153 19.09 0.12 -24.02
C TYR A 153 20.11 1.25 -24.11
N GLY A 154 20.19 1.93 -25.25
CA GLY A 154 21.06 3.08 -25.42
C GLY A 154 21.65 3.21 -26.82
N ARG A 155 22.96 3.51 -26.89
CA ARG A 155 23.66 3.82 -28.14
C ARG A 155 24.19 2.55 -28.82
N ARG A 156 24.50 2.69 -30.11
CA ARG A 156 25.17 1.67 -30.92
C ARG A 156 26.68 1.92 -30.96
N ALA A 157 27.43 0.86 -31.22
CA ALA A 157 28.86 0.93 -31.50
C ALA A 157 29.12 1.56 -32.88
N GLU A 158 30.39 1.87 -33.18
CA GLU A 158 30.78 2.51 -34.45
C GLU A 158 30.47 1.65 -35.68
N ASP A 159 30.49 0.34 -35.54
CA ASP A 159 30.11 -0.64 -36.57
C ASP A 159 28.59 -0.84 -36.69
N GLY A 160 27.81 -0.14 -35.88
CA GLY A 160 26.35 -0.17 -35.87
C GLY A 160 25.72 -1.26 -35.01
N THR A 161 26.50 -2.10 -34.31
CA THR A 161 25.92 -3.14 -33.42
C THR A 161 25.41 -2.56 -32.11
N SER A 162 24.46 -3.25 -31.48
CA SER A 162 23.99 -2.91 -30.13
C SER A 162 25.11 -3.06 -29.10
N ILE A 163 25.25 -2.09 -28.20
CA ILE A 163 26.16 -2.16 -27.06
C ILE A 163 25.42 -2.81 -25.89
N PHE A 164 26.06 -3.77 -25.23
CA PHE A 164 25.58 -4.30 -23.96
C PHE A 164 26.14 -3.47 -22.81
N TYR A 165 25.24 -2.82 -22.06
CA TYR A 165 25.52 -2.03 -20.86
C TYR A 165 25.64 -2.92 -19.63
N LEU A 166 26.60 -3.84 -19.71
CA LEU A 166 26.91 -4.84 -18.67
C LEU A 166 28.38 -4.71 -18.28
N GLU A 167 28.68 -4.92 -17.00
CA GLU A 167 30.06 -5.00 -16.51
C GLU A 167 30.25 -6.19 -15.57
N THR A 168 31.48 -6.71 -15.56
CA THR A 168 31.90 -7.72 -14.59
C THR A 168 32.46 -7.01 -13.35
N THR A 169 31.84 -7.26 -12.20
CA THR A 169 32.28 -6.76 -10.90
C THR A 169 33.57 -7.45 -10.45
N LYS A 170 34.21 -6.91 -9.40
CA LYS A 170 35.44 -7.48 -8.83
C LYS A 170 35.32 -8.94 -8.36
N ASN A 171 34.11 -9.36 -7.97
CA ASN A 171 33.82 -10.74 -7.56
C ASN A 171 33.34 -11.63 -8.72
N GLY A 172 33.46 -11.17 -9.98
CA GLY A 172 33.10 -11.96 -11.15
C GLY A 172 31.60 -12.06 -11.42
N MET A 173 30.77 -11.22 -10.80
CA MET A 173 29.35 -11.13 -11.11
C MET A 173 29.11 -10.14 -12.25
N ILE A 174 28.09 -10.37 -13.05
CA ILE A 174 27.63 -9.42 -14.05
C ILE A 174 26.62 -8.46 -13.42
N ARG A 175 26.72 -7.16 -13.72
CA ARG A 175 25.66 -6.20 -13.41
C ARG A 175 25.42 -5.25 -14.56
N GLY A 176 24.22 -4.70 -14.61
CA GLY A 176 23.91 -3.60 -15.51
C GLY A 176 24.62 -2.31 -15.11
N THR A 177 25.02 -1.51 -16.10
CA THR A 177 25.66 -0.20 -15.89
C THR A 177 24.66 0.97 -15.93
N HIS A 178 23.43 0.72 -16.40
CA HIS A 178 22.37 1.73 -16.40
C HIS A 178 21.69 1.80 -15.02
N PRO A 179 21.29 2.99 -14.57
CA PRO A 179 20.75 3.16 -13.22
C PRO A 179 19.38 2.48 -13.02
N PHE A 180 18.65 2.22 -14.10
CA PHE A 180 17.37 1.50 -14.07
C PHE A 180 17.48 -0.03 -14.18
N THR A 181 18.70 -0.60 -14.28
CA THR A 181 18.85 -2.06 -14.21
C THR A 181 18.67 -2.52 -12.77
N SER A 182 17.65 -3.35 -12.55
CA SER A 182 17.20 -3.74 -11.22
C SER A 182 18.01 -4.90 -10.62
N GLN A 183 17.83 -5.16 -9.33
CA GLN A 183 18.33 -6.39 -8.69
C GLN A 183 17.85 -7.66 -9.43
N LEU A 184 16.59 -7.66 -9.87
CA LEU A 184 16.04 -8.76 -10.65
C LEU A 184 16.76 -8.90 -12.01
N ASP A 185 17.00 -7.80 -12.70
CA ASP A 185 17.74 -7.82 -13.98
C ASP A 185 19.14 -8.40 -13.81
N ASN A 186 19.84 -8.02 -12.73
CA ASN A 186 21.15 -8.59 -12.40
C ASN A 186 21.08 -10.10 -12.12
N LEU A 187 20.00 -10.60 -11.51
CA LEU A 187 19.79 -12.05 -11.38
C LEU A 187 19.70 -12.71 -12.77
N TYR A 188 18.91 -12.17 -13.69
CA TYR A 188 18.83 -12.68 -15.07
C TYR A 188 20.16 -12.63 -15.81
N TYR A 189 20.94 -11.54 -15.67
CA TYR A 189 22.26 -11.41 -16.28
C TYR A 189 23.20 -12.55 -15.86
N ASN A 190 23.25 -12.84 -14.56
CA ASN A 190 24.17 -13.84 -14.01
C ASN A 190 23.74 -15.29 -14.24
N ASN A 191 22.44 -15.58 -14.33
CA ASN A 191 21.97 -16.96 -14.33
C ASN A 191 21.50 -17.45 -15.71
N LEU A 192 21.09 -16.53 -16.60
CA LEU A 192 20.41 -16.89 -17.86
C LEU A 192 20.94 -16.19 -19.11
N MET A 193 21.58 -15.02 -18.99
CA MET A 193 21.87 -14.21 -20.18
C MET A 193 23.31 -14.23 -20.67
N VAL A 194 24.35 -14.15 -19.81
CA VAL A 194 25.76 -14.10 -20.30
C VAL A 194 26.55 -15.37 -19.98
N ASP A 195 27.16 -15.98 -21.01
CA ASP A 195 27.79 -17.30 -20.94
C ASP A 195 29.22 -17.32 -20.37
N HIS A 196 29.77 -18.52 -20.22
CA HIS A 196 31.18 -18.71 -19.85
C HIS A 196 32.16 -18.04 -20.83
N ASN A 197 31.73 -17.78 -22.07
CA ASN A 197 32.48 -17.07 -23.11
C ASN A 197 32.11 -15.57 -23.20
N ASN A 198 31.31 -15.05 -22.27
CA ASN A 198 30.73 -13.70 -22.27
C ASN A 198 29.78 -13.39 -23.45
N ALA A 199 29.25 -14.41 -24.13
CA ALA A 199 28.20 -14.22 -25.12
C ALA A 199 26.87 -13.94 -24.41
N VAL A 200 26.17 -12.88 -24.81
CA VAL A 200 24.88 -12.49 -24.24
C VAL A 200 23.75 -13.00 -25.12
N SER A 201 22.76 -13.64 -24.51
CA SER A 201 21.56 -14.16 -25.18
C SER A 201 20.33 -13.97 -24.31
N TYR A 202 19.15 -14.21 -24.88
CA TYR A 202 17.88 -14.23 -24.17
C TYR A 202 17.03 -15.41 -24.60
N SER A 203 16.09 -15.75 -23.74
CA SER A 203 15.04 -16.74 -23.94
C SER A 203 13.68 -16.06 -23.83
N THR A 204 12.69 -16.70 -24.43
CA THR A 204 11.30 -16.27 -24.33
C THR A 204 10.53 -17.29 -23.49
N ALA A 205 9.25 -17.07 -23.22
CA ALA A 205 8.44 -18.00 -22.45
C ALA A 205 7.08 -18.23 -23.09
N THR A 206 6.49 -19.39 -22.78
CA THR A 206 5.15 -19.78 -23.25
C THR A 206 4.06 -19.47 -22.25
N GLY A 207 4.37 -19.38 -20.97
CA GLY A 207 3.40 -19.05 -19.94
C GLY A 207 4.05 -18.74 -18.61
N TYR A 208 3.23 -18.27 -17.67
CA TYR A 208 3.64 -17.99 -16.30
C TYR A 208 2.61 -18.41 -15.26
N ASP A 209 3.10 -18.65 -14.04
CA ASP A 209 2.31 -18.76 -12.81
C ASP A 209 2.88 -17.78 -11.77
N MET A 210 2.02 -16.90 -11.25
CA MET A 210 2.33 -15.96 -10.20
C MET A 210 1.51 -16.28 -8.95
N GLN A 211 2.19 -16.40 -7.82
CA GLN A 211 1.58 -16.41 -6.50
C GLN A 211 2.21 -15.32 -5.62
N ARG A 212 1.37 -14.58 -4.90
CA ARG A 212 1.83 -13.53 -4.00
C ARG A 212 1.01 -13.49 -2.74
N ALA A 213 1.68 -13.37 -1.60
CA ALA A 213 1.06 -13.16 -0.31
C ALA A 213 1.60 -11.87 0.32
N HIS A 214 0.70 -11.13 0.96
CA HIS A 214 1.00 -9.98 1.80
C HIS A 214 0.44 -10.25 3.19
N THR A 215 1.19 -9.85 4.21
CA THR A 215 0.79 -9.96 5.62
C THR A 215 1.26 -8.72 6.39
N GLY A 216 0.65 -8.51 7.56
CA GLY A 216 0.99 -7.43 8.47
C GLY A 216 -0.07 -6.35 8.54
N TYR A 217 0.29 -5.18 9.06
CA TYR A 217 -0.64 -4.08 9.32
C TYR A 217 0.03 -2.71 9.35
N ILE A 218 -0.79 -1.67 9.23
CA ILE A 218 -0.47 -0.33 9.74
C ILE A 218 -1.33 -0.09 10.97
N GLY A 219 -0.67 0.12 12.11
CA GLY A 219 -1.29 0.45 13.38
C GLY A 219 -1.25 1.96 13.59
N THR A 220 -2.38 2.56 13.93
CA THR A 220 -2.48 4.01 14.14
C THR A 220 -2.90 4.29 15.58
N TYR A 221 -2.08 5.08 16.27
CA TYR A 221 -2.30 5.58 17.62
C TYR A 221 -2.72 7.05 17.54
N ASP A 222 -4.00 7.31 17.79
CA ASP A 222 -4.59 8.64 17.72
C ASP A 222 -4.78 9.23 19.12
N VAL A 223 -4.42 10.50 19.26
CA VAL A 223 -4.78 11.33 20.41
C VAL A 223 -5.59 12.51 19.90
N SER A 224 -6.80 12.69 20.45
CA SER A 224 -7.73 13.69 19.95
C SER A 224 -8.35 14.54 21.06
N VAL A 225 -8.59 15.80 20.72
CA VAL A 225 -9.38 16.74 21.50
C VAL A 225 -10.50 17.26 20.61
N SER A 226 -11.72 17.22 21.10
CA SER A 226 -12.90 17.71 20.38
C SER A 226 -13.89 18.36 21.32
N GLY A 227 -14.81 19.16 20.82
CA GLY A 227 -15.79 19.80 21.69
C GLY A 227 -16.77 20.69 20.96
N ALA A 228 -17.83 21.05 21.68
CA ALA A 228 -18.82 22.02 21.22
C ALA A 228 -18.37 23.42 21.65
N ILE A 229 -18.09 24.29 20.68
CA ILE A 229 -17.82 25.73 20.90
C ILE A 229 -19.14 26.48 21.11
N SER A 230 -20.19 26.04 20.42
CA SER A 230 -21.57 26.49 20.62
C SER A 230 -22.51 25.29 20.47
N PRO A 231 -23.79 25.39 20.86
CA PRO A 231 -24.74 24.28 20.74
C PRO A 231 -24.91 23.71 19.32
N ARG A 232 -24.46 24.44 18.29
CA ARG A 232 -24.58 24.07 16.88
C ARG A 232 -23.23 23.95 16.16
N PHE A 233 -22.11 24.11 16.85
CA PHE A 233 -20.78 24.11 16.22
C PHE A 233 -19.77 23.32 17.05
N TYR A 234 -19.22 22.29 16.41
CA TYR A 234 -18.26 21.35 17.00
C TYR A 234 -16.96 21.42 16.22
N LEU A 235 -15.85 21.42 16.93
CA LEU A 235 -14.51 21.28 16.35
C LEU A 235 -13.79 20.08 16.97
N GLY A 236 -12.81 19.56 16.25
CA GLY A 236 -11.88 18.58 16.79
C GLY A 236 -10.57 18.56 16.04
N GLY A 237 -9.53 18.13 16.74
CA GLY A 237 -8.20 17.88 16.19
C GLY A 237 -7.65 16.55 16.68
N THR A 238 -6.92 15.86 15.81
CA THR A 238 -6.28 14.58 16.11
C THR A 238 -4.84 14.61 15.63
N ILE A 239 -3.92 14.12 16.47
CA ILE A 239 -2.57 13.74 16.04
C ILE A 239 -2.54 12.22 15.96
N GLY A 240 -2.11 11.69 14.82
CA GLY A 240 -1.98 10.26 14.57
C GLY A 240 -0.52 9.84 14.43
N PHE A 241 -0.13 8.79 15.15
CA PHE A 241 1.15 8.11 15.00
C PHE A 241 0.94 6.77 14.33
N HIS A 242 1.69 6.47 13.28
CA HIS A 242 1.58 5.26 12.49
C HIS A 242 2.78 4.36 12.70
N ASP A 243 2.51 3.07 12.81
CA ASP A 243 3.48 2.00 12.95
C ASP A 243 3.24 0.99 11.82
N VAL A 244 4.24 0.84 10.94
CA VAL A 244 4.14 0.06 9.70
C VAL A 244 4.85 -1.27 9.89
N HIS A 245 4.14 -2.36 9.61
CA HIS A 245 4.67 -3.71 9.57
C HIS A 245 4.12 -4.42 8.35
N TYR A 246 4.93 -4.58 7.30
CA TYR A 246 4.53 -5.25 6.07
C TYR A 246 5.53 -6.35 5.72
N THR A 247 5.00 -7.50 5.30
CA THR A 247 5.78 -8.57 4.67
C THR A 247 5.09 -8.99 3.38
N GLY A 248 5.84 -9.02 2.28
CA GLY A 248 5.39 -9.53 1.00
C GLY A 248 6.27 -10.69 0.56
N THR A 249 5.66 -11.76 0.08
CA THR A 249 6.33 -12.90 -0.53
C THR A 249 5.70 -13.19 -1.88
N GLY A 250 6.51 -13.36 -2.91
CA GLY A 250 6.06 -13.73 -4.25
C GLY A 250 6.87 -14.87 -4.84
N GLU A 251 6.21 -15.65 -5.69
CA GLU A 251 6.84 -16.65 -6.54
C GLU A 251 6.29 -16.48 -7.95
N TYR A 252 7.19 -16.25 -8.89
CA TYR A 252 6.91 -16.08 -10.31
C TYR A 252 7.63 -17.17 -11.09
N VAL A 253 6.89 -17.99 -11.83
CA VAL A 253 7.42 -19.11 -12.61
C VAL A 253 7.15 -18.88 -14.08
N GLU A 254 8.16 -18.98 -14.94
CA GLU A 254 8.04 -18.96 -16.41
C GLU A 254 8.44 -20.31 -17.02
N ASP A 255 7.69 -20.75 -18.03
CA ASP A 255 8.06 -21.88 -18.89
C ASP A 255 8.89 -21.39 -20.08
N LEU A 256 10.22 -21.37 -19.90
CA LEU A 256 11.17 -20.84 -20.87
C LEU A 256 11.29 -21.72 -22.12
N VAL A 257 11.40 -21.07 -23.27
CA VAL A 257 11.68 -21.65 -24.58
C VAL A 257 12.81 -20.89 -25.29
N ASP A 258 13.52 -21.58 -26.17
CA ASP A 258 14.49 -20.94 -27.05
C ASP A 258 13.81 -20.10 -28.14
N ILE A 259 14.60 -19.35 -28.92
CA ILE A 259 14.09 -18.52 -30.03
C ILE A 259 13.44 -19.34 -31.17
N SER A 260 13.60 -20.67 -31.18
CA SER A 260 12.93 -21.60 -32.09
C SER A 260 11.70 -22.27 -31.44
N ASN A 261 11.23 -21.73 -30.31
CA ASN A 261 10.10 -22.20 -29.52
C ASN A 261 10.26 -23.65 -29.00
N LYS A 262 11.49 -24.08 -28.70
CA LYS A 262 11.74 -25.38 -28.05
C LYS A 262 11.81 -25.22 -26.54
N PRO A 263 11.15 -26.09 -25.75
CA PRO A 263 11.22 -26.07 -24.29
C PRO A 263 12.65 -26.12 -23.74
N LEU A 264 12.96 -25.22 -22.82
CA LEU A 264 14.25 -25.16 -22.10
C LEU A 264 14.10 -25.66 -20.65
N THR A 265 13.34 -24.94 -19.82
CA THR A 265 13.14 -25.23 -18.40
C THR A 265 12.00 -24.38 -17.84
N ALA A 266 11.46 -24.77 -16.69
CA ALA A 266 10.80 -23.81 -15.80
C ALA A 266 11.87 -22.98 -15.07
N LEU A 267 11.67 -21.67 -15.01
CA LEU A 267 12.44 -20.72 -14.20
C LEU A 267 11.53 -20.17 -13.12
N MET A 268 11.93 -20.29 -11.86
CA MET A 268 11.25 -19.65 -10.74
C MET A 268 12.09 -18.49 -10.21
N VAL A 269 11.44 -17.35 -10.01
CA VAL A 269 11.93 -16.21 -9.22
C VAL A 269 11.13 -16.18 -7.93
N HIS A 270 11.82 -16.15 -6.80
CA HIS A 270 11.22 -15.92 -5.50
C HIS A 270 11.63 -14.53 -4.99
N ASP A 271 10.66 -13.74 -4.54
CA ASP A 271 10.89 -12.42 -3.95
C ASP A 271 10.29 -12.34 -2.53
N GLU A 272 11.05 -11.79 -1.60
CA GLU A 272 10.61 -11.48 -0.25
C GLU A 272 10.97 -10.03 0.08
N LYS A 273 10.03 -9.31 0.67
CA LYS A 273 10.19 -7.91 1.06
C LYS A 273 9.59 -7.69 2.44
N THR A 274 10.30 -6.98 3.30
CA THR A 274 9.76 -6.49 4.57
C THR A 274 9.88 -4.98 4.62
N ILE A 275 8.82 -4.29 5.02
CA ILE A 275 8.82 -2.84 5.22
C ILE A 275 8.39 -2.56 6.65
N THR A 276 9.24 -1.84 7.37
CA THR A 276 8.93 -1.37 8.72
C THR A 276 9.20 0.12 8.85
N GLY A 277 8.54 0.78 9.79
CA GLY A 277 8.82 2.17 10.09
C GLY A 277 7.66 2.90 10.72
N MET A 278 7.77 4.22 10.76
CA MET A 278 6.82 5.07 11.47
C MET A 278 6.34 6.21 10.59
N GLY A 279 5.14 6.69 10.88
CA GLY A 279 4.56 7.88 10.26
C GLY A 279 3.88 8.78 11.27
N GLY A 280 3.62 10.02 10.88
CA GLY A 280 2.86 10.98 11.67
C GLY A 280 1.96 11.83 10.80
N ASP A 281 0.74 12.10 11.28
CA ASP A 281 -0.21 13.01 10.63
C ASP A 281 -0.97 13.87 11.63
N PHE A 282 -1.68 14.86 11.10
CA PHE A 282 -2.62 15.68 11.83
C PHE A 282 -3.95 15.80 11.07
N LYS A 283 -5.07 15.73 11.80
CA LYS A 283 -6.42 15.82 11.26
C LYS A 283 -7.21 16.91 11.97
N LEU A 284 -8.00 17.67 11.21
CA LEU A 284 -8.95 18.65 11.72
C LEU A 284 -10.35 18.32 11.25
N GLY A 285 -11.32 18.63 12.10
CA GLY A 285 -12.73 18.41 11.85
C GLY A 285 -13.59 19.56 12.34
N ALA A 286 -14.68 19.80 11.63
CA ALA A 286 -15.76 20.68 12.03
C ALA A 286 -17.11 20.02 11.74
N ILE A 287 -18.11 20.24 12.60
CA ILE A 287 -19.51 19.87 12.36
C ILE A 287 -20.39 21.04 12.76
N PHE A 288 -21.30 21.44 11.87
CA PHE A 288 -22.26 22.50 12.13
C PHE A 288 -23.70 22.06 11.85
N LEU A 289 -24.63 22.57 12.66
CA LEU A 289 -26.08 22.36 12.51
C LEU A 289 -26.70 23.65 11.96
N PRO A 290 -26.93 23.74 10.63
CA PRO A 290 -27.30 25.01 9.99
C PRO A 290 -28.73 25.46 10.31
N ILE A 291 -29.63 24.54 10.61
CA ILE A 291 -31.06 24.82 10.79
C ILE A 291 -31.40 24.74 12.27
N GLU A 292 -31.99 25.81 12.81
CA GLU A 292 -32.45 25.85 14.18
C GLU A 292 -33.53 24.78 14.43
N ASN A 293 -33.40 24.04 15.54
CA ASN A 293 -34.26 22.90 15.90
C ASN A 293 -34.23 21.69 14.96
N SER A 294 -33.33 21.64 13.97
CA SER A 294 -33.13 20.47 13.12
C SER A 294 -31.90 19.67 13.56
N PRO A 295 -31.96 18.32 13.56
CA PRO A 295 -30.80 17.49 13.80
C PRO A 295 -29.89 17.33 12.56
N PHE A 296 -30.15 18.09 11.48
CA PHE A 296 -29.33 18.07 10.28
C PHE A 296 -27.93 18.66 10.55
N ARG A 297 -26.90 17.94 10.10
CA ARG A 297 -25.49 18.23 10.34
C ARG A 297 -24.74 18.27 9.03
N ILE A 298 -23.83 19.22 8.91
CA ILE A 298 -22.82 19.26 7.85
C ILE A 298 -21.46 19.17 8.51
N GLY A 299 -20.64 18.23 8.06
CA GLY A 299 -19.26 18.03 8.53
C GLY A 299 -18.25 18.39 7.46
N LEU A 300 -17.14 18.99 7.88
CA LEU A 300 -15.95 19.23 7.08
C LEU A 300 -14.76 18.61 7.78
N SER A 301 -13.85 17.98 7.03
CA SER A 301 -12.60 17.46 7.58
C SER A 301 -11.43 17.65 6.62
N VAL A 302 -10.24 17.72 7.19
CA VAL A 302 -8.98 17.73 6.47
C VAL A 302 -7.97 16.87 7.22
N ALA A 303 -7.24 16.04 6.51
CA ALA A 303 -6.09 15.31 7.01
C ALA A 303 -4.85 15.79 6.26
N SER A 304 -3.78 16.06 7.01
CA SER A 304 -2.46 16.32 6.44
C SER A 304 -1.89 15.07 5.78
N PRO A 305 -0.88 15.22 4.91
CA PRO A 305 0.04 14.15 4.60
C PRO A 305 0.50 13.43 5.87
N THR A 306 0.37 12.11 5.88
CA THR A 306 1.19 11.25 6.72
C THR A 306 2.60 11.24 6.16
N LEU A 307 3.56 11.65 7.00
CA LEU A 307 4.98 11.70 6.67
C LEU A 307 5.64 10.40 7.17
N TYR A 308 5.88 9.45 6.27
CA TYR A 308 6.47 8.16 6.61
C TYR A 308 8.00 8.15 6.52
N ARG A 309 8.64 7.47 7.47
CA ARG A 309 10.05 7.07 7.44
C ARG A 309 10.09 5.55 7.53
N LEU A 310 10.56 4.92 6.47
CA LEU A 310 10.45 3.48 6.28
C LEU A 310 11.80 2.89 5.95
N THR A 311 12.01 1.65 6.37
CA THR A 311 13.13 0.81 5.95
C THR A 311 12.56 -0.40 5.23
N ILE A 312 13.07 -0.68 4.03
CA ILE A 312 12.75 -1.89 3.29
C ILE A 312 13.95 -2.83 3.33
N ASN A 313 13.69 -4.11 3.59
CA ASN A 313 14.61 -5.19 3.29
C ASN A 313 14.04 -6.00 2.13
N THR A 314 14.87 -6.29 1.14
CA THR A 314 14.51 -7.09 -0.02
C THR A 314 15.43 -8.29 -0.12
N ARG A 315 14.87 -9.40 -0.54
CA ARG A 315 15.61 -10.61 -0.89
C ARG A 315 14.98 -11.21 -2.13
N ALA A 316 15.79 -11.61 -3.10
CA ALA A 316 15.32 -12.38 -4.22
C ALA A 316 16.32 -13.47 -4.61
N TYR A 317 15.80 -14.58 -5.12
CA TYR A 317 16.63 -15.63 -5.70
C TYR A 317 15.91 -16.29 -6.88
N MET A 318 16.69 -16.95 -7.73
CA MET A 318 16.15 -17.72 -8.86
C MET A 318 16.44 -19.21 -8.72
N ARG A 319 15.60 -20.06 -9.31
CA ARG A 319 15.80 -21.50 -9.42
C ARG A 319 15.42 -21.99 -10.81
N HIS A 320 16.26 -22.81 -11.42
CA HIS A 320 16.00 -23.45 -12.71
C HIS A 320 16.76 -24.77 -12.83
N ASN A 321 16.36 -25.61 -13.78
CA ASN A 321 16.98 -26.92 -14.03
C ASN A 321 17.88 -26.96 -15.28
N LEU A 322 18.32 -25.80 -15.79
CA LEU A 322 19.30 -25.76 -16.89
C LEU A 322 20.58 -26.52 -16.55
N ARG A 323 21.12 -27.25 -17.53
CA ARG A 323 22.40 -27.97 -17.40
C ARG A 323 23.52 -26.96 -17.15
N ALA A 324 24.54 -27.30 -16.36
CA ALA A 324 25.69 -26.41 -16.07
C ALA A 324 26.47 -25.94 -17.32
N SER A 325 26.34 -26.60 -18.47
CA SER A 325 26.89 -26.13 -19.76
C SER A 325 26.04 -25.04 -20.43
N GLN A 326 24.78 -24.88 -20.02
CA GLN A 326 23.81 -23.88 -20.48
C GLN A 326 23.47 -22.83 -19.39
N SER A 327 23.69 -23.17 -18.11
CA SER A 327 23.66 -22.26 -16.96
C SER A 327 25.06 -21.69 -16.80
N MET A 328 25.19 -20.39 -16.94
CA MET A 328 26.40 -19.74 -17.38
C MET A 328 27.40 -19.34 -16.27
N GLN A 329 28.61 -18.95 -16.71
CA GLN A 329 29.89 -18.51 -16.10
C GLN A 329 30.38 -19.09 -14.75
N ASN A 330 29.53 -19.42 -13.78
CA ASN A 330 29.98 -19.75 -12.41
C ASN A 330 29.24 -20.92 -11.72
N GLY A 331 28.44 -21.72 -12.44
CA GLY A 331 27.78 -22.90 -11.84
C GLY A 331 26.88 -22.58 -10.64
N TYR A 332 26.47 -21.32 -10.49
CA TYR A 332 25.55 -20.87 -9.45
C TYR A 332 24.15 -21.33 -9.82
N LEU A 333 23.69 -22.41 -9.20
CA LEU A 333 22.28 -22.78 -9.19
C LEU A 333 21.52 -21.78 -8.30
N GLY A 334 21.15 -20.63 -8.89
CA GLY A 334 20.35 -19.61 -8.22
C GLY A 334 21.15 -18.55 -7.50
N GLY A 335 21.38 -17.43 -8.17
CA GLY A 335 21.86 -16.20 -7.52
C GLY A 335 20.87 -15.71 -6.46
N THR A 336 21.37 -15.08 -5.40
CA THR A 336 20.57 -14.39 -4.38
C THR A 336 20.99 -12.93 -4.32
N THR A 337 20.05 -12.00 -4.28
CA THR A 337 20.29 -10.60 -3.93
C THR A 337 19.65 -10.30 -2.59
N ASN A 338 20.30 -9.45 -1.78
CA ASN A 338 19.75 -8.94 -0.53
C ASN A 338 20.14 -7.47 -0.40
N GLU A 339 19.15 -6.60 -0.20
CA GLU A 339 19.39 -5.17 -0.04
C GLU A 339 18.49 -4.60 1.05
N SER A 340 19.01 -3.61 1.78
CA SER A 340 18.28 -2.91 2.83
C SER A 340 18.56 -1.43 2.76
N TYR A 341 17.51 -0.62 2.61
CA TYR A 341 17.62 0.84 2.54
C TYR A 341 16.43 1.54 3.20
N SER A 342 16.64 2.79 3.61
CA SER A 342 15.55 3.62 4.15
C SER A 342 15.14 4.68 3.16
N PHE A 343 13.84 4.99 3.14
CA PHE A 343 13.20 5.96 2.26
C PHE A 343 12.07 6.69 2.99
N LYS A 344 11.58 7.78 2.40
CA LYS A 344 10.46 8.55 2.96
C LYS A 344 9.34 8.66 1.92
N ILE A 345 8.10 8.57 2.38
CA ILE A 345 6.90 8.79 1.57
C ILE A 345 6.00 9.79 2.30
N ASP A 346 5.58 10.83 1.58
CA ASP A 346 4.53 11.72 2.02
C ASP A 346 3.25 11.41 1.24
N THR A 347 2.20 11.04 1.97
CA THR A 347 0.87 10.77 1.40
C THR A 347 0.17 12.06 0.97
N PRO A 348 -0.85 12.02 0.10
CA PRO A 348 -1.55 13.23 -0.30
C PRO A 348 -2.44 13.80 0.82
N TRP A 349 -2.76 15.10 0.71
CA TRP A 349 -3.83 15.70 1.51
C TRP A 349 -5.17 15.00 1.24
N ASN A 350 -5.99 14.85 2.28
CA ASN A 350 -7.34 14.29 2.16
C ASN A 350 -8.37 15.27 2.72
N PHE A 351 -9.37 15.61 1.90
CA PHE A 351 -10.43 16.54 2.24
C PHE A 351 -11.78 15.82 2.28
N GLY A 352 -12.58 16.09 3.31
CA GLY A 352 -13.88 15.47 3.53
C GLY A 352 -15.02 16.46 3.66
N ILE A 353 -16.15 16.14 3.06
CA ILE A 353 -17.46 16.76 3.33
C ILE A 353 -18.46 15.66 3.68
N SER A 354 -19.33 15.92 4.66
CA SER A 354 -20.31 14.93 5.11
C SER A 354 -21.62 15.57 5.53
N LEU A 355 -22.69 14.79 5.41
CA LEU A 355 -24.05 15.14 5.80
C LEU A 355 -24.56 14.07 6.77
N GLY A 356 -25.27 14.53 7.80
CA GLY A 356 -25.88 13.64 8.79
C GLY A 356 -27.28 14.12 9.13
N HIS A 357 -28.22 13.20 9.25
CA HIS A 357 -29.58 13.51 9.69
C HIS A 357 -30.13 12.39 10.57
N THR A 358 -31.00 12.74 11.51
CA THR A 358 -31.70 11.75 12.35
C THR A 358 -33.19 12.03 12.35
N VAL A 359 -34.00 10.99 12.17
CA VAL A 359 -35.46 11.08 12.26
C VAL A 359 -35.90 10.41 13.55
N GLY A 360 -36.39 11.22 14.50
CA GLY A 360 -36.72 10.77 15.84
C GLY A 360 -35.52 10.09 16.52
N ASN A 361 -35.82 9.05 17.31
CA ASN A 361 -34.83 8.21 17.99
C ASN A 361 -34.59 6.87 17.29
N TYR A 362 -35.17 6.66 16.10
CA TYR A 362 -35.21 5.36 15.43
C TYR A 362 -34.45 5.32 14.10
N LEU A 363 -34.09 6.45 13.49
CA LEU A 363 -33.37 6.46 12.21
C LEU A 363 -32.24 7.48 12.21
N ALA A 364 -31.06 7.07 11.75
CA ALA A 364 -29.94 7.95 11.43
C ALA A 364 -29.45 7.66 10.01
N LEU A 365 -29.17 8.73 9.26
CA LEU A 365 -28.69 8.68 7.88
C LEU A 365 -27.39 9.47 7.78
N GLY A 366 -26.39 8.88 7.14
CA GLY A 366 -25.09 9.47 6.94
C GLY A 366 -24.66 9.37 5.48
N ALA A 367 -24.06 10.44 4.97
CA ALA A 367 -23.43 10.47 3.66
C ALA A 367 -22.12 11.25 3.75
N SER A 368 -21.05 10.73 3.17
CA SER A 368 -19.74 11.38 3.15
C SER A 368 -19.09 11.26 1.79
N TYR A 369 -18.30 12.28 1.46
CA TYR A 369 -17.41 12.31 0.31
C TYR A 369 -16.02 12.73 0.77
N ASN A 370 -15.00 11.96 0.39
CA ASN A 370 -13.59 12.28 0.62
C ASN A 370 -12.86 12.32 -0.72
N TYR A 371 -11.87 13.22 -0.83
CA TYR A 371 -11.01 13.35 -1.99
C TYR A 371 -9.54 13.45 -1.58
N ALA A 372 -8.68 12.67 -2.23
CA ALA A 372 -7.23 12.74 -2.10
C ALA A 372 -6.57 12.59 -3.49
N ASP A 373 -5.57 13.42 -3.78
CA ASP A 373 -4.84 13.39 -5.05
C ASP A 373 -3.58 12.53 -4.97
N TYR A 374 -3.69 11.23 -5.26
CA TYR A 374 -2.54 10.31 -5.17
C TYR A 374 -1.42 10.63 -6.18
N GLY A 375 -1.68 11.40 -7.24
CA GLY A 375 -0.62 11.88 -8.14
C GLY A 375 0.28 12.95 -7.50
N SER A 376 -0.10 13.50 -6.34
CA SER A 376 0.66 14.50 -5.58
C SER A 376 1.51 13.92 -4.45
N MET A 377 1.59 12.58 -4.35
CA MET A 377 2.51 11.93 -3.41
C MET A 377 3.96 12.35 -3.66
N ASN A 378 4.72 12.43 -2.58
CA ASN A 378 6.15 12.73 -2.65
C ASN A 378 6.97 11.57 -2.08
N THR A 379 7.78 10.95 -2.95
CA THR A 379 8.81 9.99 -2.56
C THR A 379 10.13 10.72 -2.44
N ARG A 380 10.87 10.48 -1.36
CA ARG A 380 12.13 11.17 -1.09
C ARG A 380 13.28 10.20 -0.88
N VAL A 381 14.43 10.59 -1.40
CA VAL A 381 15.72 9.92 -1.24
C VAL A 381 16.39 10.45 0.02
N ASN A 382 16.90 9.57 0.88
CA ASN A 382 17.72 9.98 2.02
C ASN A 382 19.15 10.24 1.57
N GLU A 383 19.69 11.46 1.73
CA GLU A 383 21.03 11.84 1.25
C GLU A 383 22.14 11.66 2.31
N GLY A 384 21.88 10.85 3.34
CA GLY A 384 22.74 10.74 4.52
C GLY A 384 22.51 11.87 5.51
N GLY A 385 23.42 12.08 6.45
CA GLY A 385 23.24 13.03 7.55
C GLY A 385 24.53 13.43 8.26
N GLY A 386 24.45 14.47 9.10
CA GLY A 386 25.57 15.03 9.84
C GLY A 386 25.24 15.25 11.32
N TYR A 387 26.27 15.34 12.16
CA TYR A 387 26.11 15.70 13.57
C TYR A 387 26.17 17.21 13.74
N ASP A 388 25.13 17.80 14.33
CA ASP A 388 25.13 19.18 14.79
C ASP A 388 25.59 19.25 16.25
N TRP A 389 26.81 19.75 16.44
CA TRP A 389 27.43 19.91 17.76
C TRP A 389 26.79 21.01 18.61
N TYR A 390 26.02 21.93 18.01
CA TYR A 390 25.35 23.02 18.72
C TYR A 390 24.02 22.58 19.32
N THR A 391 23.30 21.70 18.62
CA THR A 391 22.03 21.11 19.09
C THR A 391 22.19 19.73 19.71
N ASP A 392 23.42 19.20 19.73
CA ASP A 392 23.77 17.84 20.18
C ASP A 392 22.89 16.77 19.52
N SER A 393 22.62 16.94 18.22
CA SER A 393 21.66 16.12 17.47
C SER A 393 22.16 15.76 16.07
N TYR A 394 21.84 14.54 15.61
CA TYR A 394 22.11 14.10 14.24
C TYR A 394 20.94 14.49 13.33
N TYR A 395 21.23 15.11 12.18
CA TYR A 395 20.23 15.45 11.17
C TYR A 395 20.43 14.60 9.92
N GLU A 396 19.34 14.22 9.26
CA GLU A 396 19.35 13.56 7.95
C GLU A 396 18.89 14.54 6.86
N ASN A 397 19.67 14.63 5.79
CA ASN A 397 19.27 15.31 4.56
C ASN A 397 18.42 14.36 3.70
N SER A 398 17.47 14.92 2.96
CA SER A 398 16.71 14.18 1.96
C SER A 398 16.22 15.10 0.85
N SER A 399 16.27 14.61 -0.38
CA SER A 399 15.79 15.30 -1.59
C SER A 399 14.63 14.53 -2.21
N ASP A 400 13.85 15.21 -3.05
CA ASP A 400 12.73 14.58 -3.75
C ASP A 400 13.26 13.66 -4.86
N ASP A 401 12.70 12.45 -4.98
CA ASP A 401 12.95 11.58 -6.12
C ASP A 401 12.16 12.10 -7.32
N THR A 402 12.75 13.07 -8.03
CA THR A 402 12.06 13.81 -9.09
C THR A 402 11.53 12.90 -10.20
N ASN A 403 12.31 11.88 -10.58
CA ASN A 403 11.93 10.94 -11.65
C ASN A 403 10.78 10.03 -11.19
N MET A 404 10.87 9.46 -9.98
CA MET A 404 9.81 8.61 -9.44
C MET A 404 8.53 9.40 -9.13
N ASN A 405 8.65 10.66 -8.71
CA ASN A 405 7.49 11.52 -8.48
C ASN A 405 6.79 11.90 -9.79
N GLU A 406 7.52 12.15 -10.87
CA GLU A 406 6.92 12.38 -12.18
C GLU A 406 6.23 11.11 -12.70
N HIS A 407 6.84 9.93 -12.54
CA HIS A 407 6.18 8.65 -12.83
C HIS A 407 4.91 8.46 -11.98
N THR A 408 4.96 8.80 -10.70
CA THR A 408 3.79 8.74 -9.79
C THR A 408 2.65 9.62 -10.28
N LYS A 409 2.95 10.84 -10.74
CA LYS A 409 1.97 11.77 -11.29
C LYS A 409 1.36 11.30 -12.61
N GLN A 410 2.12 10.57 -13.43
CA GLN A 410 1.65 9.99 -14.69
C GLN A 410 0.86 8.68 -14.48
N THR A 411 1.10 8.00 -13.36
CA THR A 411 0.53 6.67 -13.06
C THR A 411 -0.72 6.77 -12.20
N LEU A 412 -0.74 7.68 -11.22
CA LEU A 412 -1.82 7.83 -10.24
C LEU A 412 -2.70 9.05 -10.55
N LYS A 413 -3.89 9.08 -9.95
CA LYS A 413 -4.85 10.19 -10.08
C LYS A 413 -5.63 10.42 -8.78
N GLY A 414 -6.44 11.47 -8.78
CA GLY A 414 -7.40 11.76 -7.71
C GLY A 414 -8.35 10.60 -7.42
N VAL A 415 -8.48 10.26 -6.14
CA VAL A 415 -9.38 9.22 -5.64
C VAL A 415 -10.52 9.86 -4.87
N SER A 416 -11.73 9.53 -5.29
CA SER A 416 -12.99 9.87 -4.63
C SER A 416 -13.47 8.69 -3.81
N THR A 417 -13.75 8.91 -2.53
CA THR A 417 -14.41 7.94 -1.65
C THR A 417 -15.81 8.42 -1.29
N ILE A 418 -16.82 7.61 -1.56
CA ILE A 418 -18.22 7.87 -1.20
C ILE A 418 -18.64 6.88 -0.13
N LYS A 419 -19.23 7.38 0.96
CA LYS A 419 -19.76 6.57 2.06
C LYS A 419 -21.23 6.89 2.25
N LEU A 420 -22.09 5.87 2.28
CA LEU A 420 -23.51 5.99 2.58
C LEU A 420 -23.84 5.01 3.69
N GLY A 421 -24.65 5.42 4.66
CA GLY A 421 -25.02 4.55 5.77
C GLY A 421 -26.35 4.93 6.41
N ALA A 422 -27.05 3.91 6.91
CA ALA A 422 -28.29 4.05 7.66
C ALA A 422 -28.27 3.18 8.92
N GLU A 423 -28.64 3.77 10.06
CA GLU A 423 -28.88 3.05 11.33
C GLU A 423 -30.36 3.14 11.67
N PHE A 424 -31.04 2.00 11.74
CA PHE A 424 -32.44 1.87 12.13
C PHE A 424 -32.55 1.17 13.48
N ARG A 425 -33.28 1.76 14.42
CA ARG A 425 -33.55 1.21 15.76
C ARG A 425 -35.02 0.87 15.90
N PRO A 426 -35.44 -0.36 15.53
CA PRO A 426 -36.84 -0.77 15.68
C PRO A 426 -37.31 -0.76 17.14
N VAL A 427 -36.38 -0.99 18.07
CA VAL A 427 -36.59 -0.86 19.52
C VAL A 427 -35.35 -0.21 20.15
N THR A 428 -35.50 0.40 21.32
CA THR A 428 -34.46 1.23 21.95
C THR A 428 -33.11 0.52 22.14
N ASN A 429 -33.11 -0.80 22.32
CA ASN A 429 -31.91 -1.58 22.61
C ASN A 429 -31.29 -2.25 21.39
N LEU A 430 -31.96 -2.23 20.22
CA LEU A 430 -31.51 -2.90 19.01
C LEU A 430 -31.25 -1.87 17.91
N ALA A 431 -30.10 -1.95 17.25
CA ALA A 431 -29.77 -1.17 16.08
C ALA A 431 -29.43 -2.10 14.91
N LEU A 432 -30.06 -1.88 13.75
CA LEU A 432 -29.75 -2.51 12.49
C LEU A 432 -29.08 -1.48 11.60
N ARG A 433 -28.02 -1.87 10.90
CA ARG A 433 -27.20 -0.97 10.09
C ARG A 433 -26.95 -1.55 8.72
N ALA A 434 -26.95 -0.69 7.73
CA ALA A 434 -26.51 -1.00 6.38
C ALA A 434 -25.66 0.15 5.85
N GLY A 435 -24.61 -0.20 5.11
CA GLY A 435 -23.68 0.77 4.56
C GLY A 435 -23.17 0.37 3.19
N TYR A 436 -22.76 1.39 2.44
CA TYR A 436 -22.08 1.26 1.17
C TYR A 436 -20.88 2.20 1.13
N ASN A 437 -19.74 1.69 0.70
CA ASN A 437 -18.50 2.43 0.59
C ASN A 437 -17.88 2.16 -0.79
N TYR A 438 -17.73 3.21 -1.58
CA TYR A 438 -17.17 3.18 -2.93
C TYR A 438 -15.88 3.99 -2.97
N ILE A 439 -14.82 3.42 -3.54
CA ILE A 439 -13.54 4.09 -3.76
C ILE A 439 -13.26 4.02 -5.26
N SER A 440 -13.06 5.16 -5.92
CA SER A 440 -12.71 5.20 -7.33
C SER A 440 -11.33 4.60 -7.61
N PRO A 441 -11.03 4.14 -8.85
CA PRO A 441 -9.71 3.62 -9.19
C PRO A 441 -8.61 4.67 -8.94
N MET A 442 -7.47 4.24 -8.41
CA MET A 442 -6.30 5.09 -8.15
C MET A 442 -5.42 5.28 -9.40
N TYR A 443 -5.41 4.30 -10.31
CA TYR A 443 -4.54 4.27 -11.48
C TYR A 443 -5.17 5.00 -12.69
N GLN A 444 -4.33 5.62 -13.50
CA GLN A 444 -4.69 6.10 -14.83
C GLN A 444 -4.92 4.92 -15.79
N THR A 445 -5.68 5.11 -16.87
CA THR A 445 -6.08 4.02 -17.78
C THR A 445 -4.91 3.27 -18.41
N ASN A 446 -3.79 3.96 -18.66
CA ASN A 446 -2.58 3.40 -19.26
C ASN A 446 -1.41 3.38 -18.26
N ALA A 447 -1.71 3.37 -16.97
CA ALA A 447 -0.69 3.27 -15.93
C ALA A 447 0.03 1.91 -16.06
N PHE A 448 1.34 1.91 -15.90
CA PHE A 448 2.13 0.68 -15.81
C PHE A 448 3.30 0.91 -14.88
N LYS A 449 3.86 -0.18 -14.35
CA LYS A 449 5.07 -0.11 -13.54
C LYS A 449 6.29 0.04 -14.43
N ASP A 450 6.75 1.27 -14.64
CA ASP A 450 7.91 1.53 -15.48
C ASP A 450 9.22 1.17 -14.74
N GLY A 451 9.77 0.02 -15.09
CA GLY A 451 11.07 -0.44 -14.59
C GLY A 451 12.28 0.23 -15.25
N THR A 452 12.09 1.26 -16.08
CA THR A 452 13.16 2.07 -16.71
C THR A 452 13.34 3.45 -16.07
N VAL A 453 12.54 3.79 -15.05
CA VAL A 453 12.69 5.04 -14.30
C VAL A 453 14.06 5.05 -13.60
N ASP A 454 14.84 6.09 -13.86
CA ASP A 454 16.15 6.34 -13.23
C ASP A 454 15.95 6.77 -11.76
N SER A 455 15.72 5.78 -10.90
CA SER A 455 15.46 5.92 -9.47
C SER A 455 15.94 4.67 -8.72
N TYR A 456 16.30 4.86 -7.45
CA TYR A 456 16.59 3.75 -6.53
C TYR A 456 15.42 2.76 -6.41
N GLY A 457 14.17 3.21 -6.54
CA GLY A 457 13.00 2.32 -6.48
C GLY A 457 13.01 1.27 -7.60
N SER A 458 13.44 1.67 -8.81
CA SER A 458 13.62 0.76 -9.94
C SER A 458 14.86 -0.11 -9.77
N ASN A 459 15.98 0.48 -9.34
CA ASN A 459 17.26 -0.22 -9.17
C ASN A 459 17.18 -1.34 -8.12
N TYR A 460 16.54 -1.08 -6.99
CA TYR A 460 16.39 -2.08 -5.93
C TYR A 460 15.17 -2.98 -6.11
N SER A 461 14.43 -2.88 -7.21
CA SER A 461 13.27 -3.71 -7.44
C SER A 461 13.66 -5.18 -7.61
N THR A 462 12.96 -6.06 -6.89
CA THR A 462 13.10 -7.51 -6.99
C THR A 462 11.93 -8.19 -7.70
N ALA A 463 10.94 -7.41 -8.15
CA ALA A 463 9.77 -7.91 -8.83
C ALA A 463 9.23 -6.89 -9.83
N THR A 464 8.76 -7.36 -10.98
CA THR A 464 8.29 -6.52 -12.09
C THR A 464 6.79 -6.54 -12.29
N ASP A 465 6.10 -7.46 -11.62
CA ASP A 465 4.65 -7.56 -11.68
C ASP A 465 3.97 -6.35 -11.02
N TYR A 466 2.75 -6.08 -11.48
CA TYR A 466 1.87 -5.06 -10.94
C TYR A 466 0.40 -5.39 -11.24
N VAL A 467 -0.50 -4.77 -10.47
CA VAL A 467 -1.94 -4.85 -10.72
C VAL A 467 -2.50 -3.44 -10.79
N ASN A 468 -3.16 -3.12 -11.90
CA ASN A 468 -3.97 -1.93 -12.00
C ASN A 468 -5.36 -2.23 -11.43
N TRP A 469 -5.54 -1.90 -10.16
CA TRP A 469 -6.81 -2.12 -9.50
C TRP A 469 -7.88 -1.10 -9.92
N ASP A 470 -9.07 -1.60 -10.21
CA ASP A 470 -10.27 -0.81 -10.43
C ASP A 470 -10.85 -0.29 -9.11
N SER A 471 -12.06 0.27 -9.19
CA SER A 471 -12.82 0.75 -8.03
C SER A 471 -13.05 -0.36 -7.00
N THR A 472 -12.97 0.00 -5.72
CA THR A 472 -13.39 -0.88 -4.63
C THR A 472 -14.84 -0.61 -4.28
N ASN A 473 -15.64 -1.66 -4.20
CA ASN A 473 -17.04 -1.63 -3.77
C ASN A 473 -17.17 -2.42 -2.47
N ARG A 474 -17.67 -1.78 -1.41
CA ARG A 474 -17.86 -2.37 -0.08
C ARG A 474 -19.32 -2.29 0.33
N PHE A 475 -19.91 -3.43 0.62
CA PHE A 475 -21.25 -3.54 1.21
C PHE A 475 -21.12 -3.98 2.66
N THR A 476 -21.82 -3.29 3.56
CA THR A 476 -21.74 -3.58 4.99
C THR A 476 -23.10 -3.73 5.61
N LEU A 477 -23.17 -4.63 6.60
CA LEU A 477 -24.33 -4.86 7.44
C LEU A 477 -23.86 -4.86 8.89
N GLY A 478 -24.69 -4.36 9.80
CA GLY A 478 -24.37 -4.37 11.22
C GLY A 478 -25.58 -4.55 12.11
N VAL A 479 -25.35 -5.13 13.27
CA VAL A 479 -26.33 -5.24 14.35
C VAL A 479 -25.68 -4.81 15.66
N GLY A 480 -26.40 -4.01 16.43
CA GLY A 480 -25.96 -3.51 17.73
C GLY A 480 -26.99 -3.80 18.79
N TYR A 481 -26.56 -4.27 19.96
CA TYR A 481 -27.42 -4.47 21.11
C TYR A 481 -26.89 -3.75 22.35
N GLN A 482 -27.73 -2.91 22.95
CA GLN A 482 -27.39 -2.12 24.14
C GLN A 482 -28.01 -2.74 25.41
N MET A 483 -27.14 -3.07 26.38
CA MET A 483 -27.47 -3.59 27.70
C MET A 483 -27.00 -2.61 28.79
N LYS A 484 -27.86 -1.66 29.21
CA LYS A 484 -27.55 -0.61 30.20
C LYS A 484 -26.29 0.21 29.85
N ASN A 485 -25.14 -0.18 30.39
CA ASN A 485 -23.84 0.45 30.19
C ASN A 485 -22.99 -0.30 29.16
N PHE A 486 -23.30 -1.56 28.86
CA PHE A 486 -22.59 -2.38 27.88
C PHE A 486 -23.26 -2.34 26.51
N ASN A 487 -22.48 -2.35 25.43
CA ASN A 487 -22.95 -2.60 24.08
C ASN A 487 -22.15 -3.72 23.42
N ILE A 488 -22.84 -4.48 22.59
CA ILE A 488 -22.28 -5.53 21.74
C ILE A 488 -22.71 -5.18 20.31
N ASP A 489 -21.75 -4.91 19.45
CA ASP A 489 -21.99 -4.60 18.05
C ASP A 489 -21.27 -5.62 17.17
N MET A 490 -21.95 -6.14 16.15
CA MET A 490 -21.37 -7.00 15.13
C MET A 490 -21.52 -6.34 13.77
N ALA A 491 -20.52 -6.51 12.90
CA ALA A 491 -20.58 -6.06 11.52
C ALA A 491 -20.02 -7.08 10.57
N TYR A 492 -20.60 -7.13 9.39
CA TYR A 492 -20.11 -7.86 8.24
C TYR A 492 -19.82 -6.88 7.13
N GLN A 493 -18.66 -7.05 6.48
CA GLN A 493 -18.24 -6.29 5.32
C GLN A 493 -17.87 -7.26 4.20
N TYR A 494 -18.41 -7.01 3.02
CA TYR A 494 -17.97 -7.61 1.77
C TYR A 494 -17.30 -6.53 0.92
N SER A 495 -16.00 -6.70 0.63
CA SER A 495 -15.21 -5.83 -0.22
C SER A 495 -14.88 -6.56 -1.51
N ALA A 496 -15.13 -5.92 -2.66
CA ALA A 496 -14.82 -6.46 -3.97
C ALA A 496 -14.09 -5.43 -4.82
N GLN A 497 -12.99 -5.87 -5.42
CA GLN A 497 -12.18 -5.10 -6.36
C GLN A 497 -11.70 -6.03 -7.47
N ASN A 498 -11.75 -5.56 -8.72
CA ASN A 498 -11.15 -6.26 -9.85
C ASN A 498 -9.91 -5.49 -10.30
N GLY A 499 -9.03 -6.15 -11.04
CA GLY A 499 -7.87 -5.49 -11.61
C GLY A 499 -7.24 -6.29 -12.73
N ASP A 500 -6.31 -5.63 -13.40
CA ASP A 500 -5.53 -6.19 -14.49
C ASP A 500 -4.13 -6.46 -14.00
N PHE A 501 -3.79 -7.75 -13.88
CA PHE A 501 -2.47 -8.21 -13.50
C PHE A 501 -1.57 -8.26 -14.73
N HIS A 502 -0.37 -7.70 -14.59
CA HIS A 502 0.70 -7.78 -15.56
C HIS A 502 1.93 -8.43 -14.90
N PRO A 503 2.53 -9.45 -15.53
CA PRO A 503 3.73 -10.10 -14.97
C PRO A 503 4.97 -9.18 -15.04
N PHE A 504 5.00 -8.28 -16.02
CA PHE A 504 6.04 -7.28 -16.22
C PHE A 504 5.54 -6.18 -17.17
N MET A 505 6.30 -5.09 -17.35
CA MET A 505 5.95 -4.05 -18.31
C MET A 505 6.16 -4.52 -19.75
N ASP A 506 5.26 -4.09 -20.63
CA ASP A 506 5.41 -4.26 -22.06
C ASP A 506 6.62 -3.46 -22.57
N THR A 507 7.40 -4.06 -23.46
CA THR A 507 8.59 -3.41 -24.01
C THR A 507 8.91 -3.93 -25.42
N TYR A 508 9.69 -3.16 -26.17
CA TYR A 508 10.16 -3.54 -27.50
C TYR A 508 11.54 -2.90 -27.75
N GLY A 509 12.29 -3.47 -28.68
CA GLY A 509 13.56 -2.90 -29.11
C GLY A 509 14.16 -3.63 -30.30
N ASP A 510 15.15 -2.99 -30.91
CA ASP A 510 15.88 -3.54 -32.04
C ASP A 510 17.26 -4.04 -31.57
N TYR A 511 17.59 -5.29 -31.89
CA TYR A 511 18.91 -5.88 -31.65
C TYR A 511 19.74 -5.92 -32.93
N TYR A 512 20.84 -5.16 -32.97
CA TYR A 512 21.74 -5.08 -34.11
C TYR A 512 23.01 -5.89 -33.87
N TYR A 513 23.36 -6.78 -34.79
CA TYR A 513 24.53 -7.65 -34.68
C TYR A 513 25.16 -7.93 -36.05
N ILE A 514 26.45 -8.29 -36.07
CA ILE A 514 27.11 -8.77 -37.28
C ILE A 514 26.87 -10.26 -37.42
N ASN A 515 26.19 -10.67 -38.49
CA ASN A 515 26.02 -12.08 -38.79
C ASN A 515 27.36 -12.69 -39.21
N THR A 516 27.78 -13.77 -38.53
CA THR A 516 29.11 -14.37 -38.70
C THR A 516 29.30 -15.02 -40.07
N ALA A 517 28.20 -15.49 -40.70
CA ALA A 517 28.22 -16.13 -42.02
C ALA A 517 28.25 -15.10 -43.15
N THR A 518 27.41 -14.06 -43.08
CA THR A 518 27.28 -13.06 -44.15
C THR A 518 28.22 -11.86 -43.97
N LYS A 519 28.81 -11.69 -42.78
CA LYS A 519 29.63 -10.54 -42.36
C LYS A 519 28.93 -9.19 -42.55
N SER A 520 27.60 -9.19 -42.51
CA SER A 520 26.76 -8.00 -42.68
C SER A 520 26.06 -7.66 -41.39
N LEU A 521 25.81 -6.37 -41.15
CA LEU A 521 24.92 -5.92 -40.09
C LEU A 521 23.51 -6.46 -40.33
N GLN A 522 22.96 -7.12 -39.32
CA GLN A 522 21.59 -7.61 -39.25
C GLN A 522 20.86 -6.92 -38.10
N MET A 523 19.53 -6.96 -38.15
CA MET A 523 18.66 -6.38 -37.14
C MET A 523 17.49 -7.33 -36.87
N ASP A 524 17.35 -7.72 -35.61
CA ASP A 524 16.18 -8.45 -35.12
C ASP A 524 15.28 -7.49 -34.34
N LYS A 525 13.99 -7.48 -34.68
CA LYS A 525 12.98 -6.76 -33.88
C LYS A 525 12.52 -7.68 -32.75
N ILE A 526 12.55 -7.16 -31.52
CA ILE A 526 12.15 -7.89 -30.33
C ILE A 526 10.95 -7.19 -29.73
N ASP A 527 9.83 -7.90 -29.73
CA ASP A 527 8.56 -7.47 -29.15
C ASP A 527 8.29 -8.31 -27.89
N ASN A 528 8.11 -7.66 -26.73
CA ASN A 528 7.91 -8.34 -25.46
C ASN A 528 6.64 -7.82 -24.78
N TYR A 529 5.51 -8.37 -25.21
CA TYR A 529 4.17 -7.96 -24.78
C TYR A 529 3.46 -9.11 -24.05
N ALA A 530 3.05 -8.89 -22.81
CA ALA A 530 2.29 -9.85 -22.04
C ALA A 530 0.85 -9.36 -21.84
N ASN A 531 -0.13 -10.12 -22.34
CA ASN A 531 -1.53 -9.73 -22.17
C ASN A 531 -1.90 -9.75 -20.68
N PRO A 532 -2.62 -8.72 -20.19
CA PRO A 532 -3.06 -8.71 -18.80
C PRO A 532 -4.03 -9.86 -18.50
N VAL A 533 -3.94 -10.37 -17.28
CA VAL A 533 -4.88 -11.37 -16.74
C VAL A 533 -5.81 -10.68 -15.75
N LYS A 534 -7.12 -10.94 -15.88
CA LYS A 534 -8.11 -10.42 -14.94
C LYS A 534 -7.96 -11.11 -13.59
N VAL A 535 -7.79 -10.31 -12.54
CA VAL A 535 -7.71 -10.78 -11.15
C VAL A 535 -8.78 -10.08 -10.31
N SER A 536 -9.15 -10.70 -9.19
CA SER A 536 -10.13 -10.10 -8.27
C SER A 536 -9.71 -10.29 -6.82
N ASN A 537 -9.86 -9.22 -6.03
CA ASN A 537 -9.73 -9.24 -4.59
C ASN A 537 -11.12 -9.17 -3.96
N LYS A 538 -11.62 -10.33 -3.49
CA LYS A 538 -12.90 -10.45 -2.79
C LYS A 538 -12.62 -10.81 -1.34
N ARG A 539 -12.90 -9.87 -0.44
CA ARG A 539 -12.61 -9.98 0.99
C ARG A 539 -13.89 -9.91 1.80
N HIS A 540 -14.01 -10.83 2.74
CA HIS A 540 -15.07 -10.89 3.73
C HIS A 540 -14.46 -10.52 5.08
N GLN A 541 -15.14 -9.69 5.86
CA GLN A 541 -14.70 -9.35 7.21
C GLN A 541 -15.88 -9.41 8.16
N LEU A 542 -15.69 -10.10 9.28
CA LEU A 542 -16.60 -10.11 10.41
C LEU A 542 -15.91 -9.36 11.56
N LEU A 543 -16.60 -8.40 12.18
CA LEU A 543 -16.12 -7.66 13.33
C LEU A 543 -17.10 -7.80 14.50
N LEU A 544 -16.55 -7.87 15.71
CA LEU A 544 -17.25 -7.76 16.99
C LEU A 544 -16.64 -6.60 17.77
N THR A 545 -17.48 -5.69 18.26
CA THR A 545 -17.10 -4.64 19.19
C THR A 545 -17.81 -4.83 20.51
N LEU A 546 -17.05 -4.79 21.58
CA LEU A 546 -17.55 -4.72 22.95
C LEU A 546 -17.28 -3.32 23.49
N GLY A 547 -18.33 -2.66 23.98
CA GLY A 547 -18.21 -1.33 24.54
C GLY A 547 -18.80 -1.20 25.94
N TYR A 548 -18.24 -0.28 26.71
CA TYR A 548 -18.72 0.09 28.03
C TYR A 548 -18.81 1.62 28.15
N ARG A 549 -19.95 2.10 28.60
CA ARG A 549 -20.30 3.51 28.75
C ARG A 549 -20.46 3.85 30.22
N PHE A 550 -19.83 4.93 30.68
CA PHE A 550 -19.87 5.36 32.08
C PHE A 550 -20.01 6.89 32.22
#